data_AF-A0A395HJM3-F1
#
_entry.id   AF-A0A395HJM3-F1
#
_cell.length_a   1.000
_cell.length_b   1.000
_cell.length_c   1.000
_cell.angle_alpha   90.00
_cell.angle_beta   90.00
_cell.angle_gamma   90.00
#
_symmetry.space_group_name_H-M   'P 1'
#
loop_
_entity.id
_entity.type
_entity.pdbx_description
1 polymer ?
#
loop_
_entity_poly.entity_id
_entity_poly.type
_entity_poly.pdbx_seq_one_letter_code
_entity_poly.pdbx_strand_id
1 'polypeptide(L)'
;MSDDDDFMQDSGDEEYDFEYEDADDDESGDVGIENKYYNAKQMKIDNPEEAIEEFLGVPDLEQDKGDWGFKGLKQAIKLEFKLGKYSDAVEHYRELLTYVKSAVTRNYSEKSINNMLDYIEKGSDDDTAYQCMEEFYSLTLRSFQNTNNERLWLKTNIKLARLWLERKEYGQLSKKVRELHRACQRDDGTDDPSKGTYLLELYALEIQMYAETKNNKRLKALYQRALRVRSAVPHPKIMGIIRECGGKMHLSEENWEEAQSDFFESFRNYDEAGSIQRIQVLKYLVLTTMLMKSDINPFYSQETKPYKNDPRISAMTDLVDAFQRDDIHAYEAILSKNPDVLADPFIAENIDEVSRNMRTKAVLKLIAPYTRFTLKFISKHIRVSVPEVQDILSFLILDKKLNAKIDQENGIVEVESTSDVDRLQSLQEWNASLRSLWQATLNEGDGFREDPTQLHGMRGGGPMFQAGLGDEAPAGLRAGGRRLRGGYKGRSGGGPGTKAGLGGL
;
A
#
# COMPACT_ATOMS: atom_id res chain seq x y z
N MET A 1 48.10 -0.96 -10.54
CA MET A 1 46.80 -0.39 -10.92
C MET A 1 45.74 -1.26 -10.29
N SER A 2 45.29 -0.84 -9.11
CA SER A 2 44.26 -1.47 -8.30
C SER A 2 43.79 -0.35 -7.39
N ASP A 3 42.58 0.14 -7.63
CA ASP A 3 41.80 1.02 -6.75
C ASP A 3 40.43 1.14 -7.40
N ASP A 4 39.42 0.42 -6.87
CA ASP A 4 38.00 0.64 -7.21
C ASP A 4 37.03 -0.02 -6.21
N ASP A 5 37.40 -0.10 -4.91
CA ASP A 5 36.60 -0.78 -3.87
C ASP A 5 36.14 0.15 -2.71
N ASP A 6 36.28 1.47 -2.85
CA ASP A 6 35.97 2.44 -1.77
C ASP A 6 34.67 3.25 -1.96
N PHE A 7 33.75 2.81 -2.82
CA PHE A 7 32.50 3.53 -3.08
C PHE A 7 31.26 2.86 -2.47
N MET A 8 31.20 2.71 -1.14
CA MET A 8 29.93 2.45 -0.42
C MET A 8 30.04 2.89 1.05
N GLN A 9 29.95 4.18 1.32
CA GLN A 9 29.52 4.68 2.63
C GLN A 9 28.03 5.02 2.55
N ASP A 10 27.28 4.33 3.40
CA ASP A 10 25.86 4.44 3.65
C ASP A 10 25.50 5.89 4.01
N SER A 11 24.78 6.57 3.12
CA SER A 11 24.29 7.94 3.34
C SER A 11 22.98 7.88 4.13
N GLY A 12 23.06 7.37 5.35
CA GLY A 12 22.01 7.47 6.35
C GLY A 12 22.18 8.79 7.11
N ASP A 13 21.52 9.85 6.66
CA ASP A 13 21.33 11.12 7.41
C ASP A 13 22.55 11.55 8.25
N GLU A 14 23.76 11.48 7.68
CA GLU A 14 24.91 12.22 8.19
C GLU A 14 24.72 13.67 7.79
N GLU A 15 23.79 14.34 8.48
CA GLU A 15 23.92 15.78 8.73
C GLU A 15 25.27 15.92 9.43
N TYR A 16 26.32 16.12 8.62
CA TYR A 16 27.67 16.43 9.04
C TYR A 16 27.54 17.69 9.89
N ASP A 17 27.34 17.48 11.19
CA ASP A 17 27.25 18.50 12.22
C ASP A 17 28.65 19.13 12.28
N PHE A 18 28.89 20.07 11.38
CA PHE A 18 29.83 21.13 11.66
C PHE A 18 29.32 21.75 12.97
N GLU A 19 29.88 21.30 14.09
CA GLU A 19 30.00 22.12 15.29
C GLU A 19 30.73 23.38 14.84
N TYR A 20 29.99 24.32 14.25
CA TYR A 20 30.38 25.71 14.29
C TYR A 20 30.49 25.98 15.78
N GLU A 21 31.73 26.09 16.25
CA GLU A 21 32.02 26.83 17.46
C GLU A 21 31.26 28.15 17.28
N ASP A 22 30.10 28.27 17.94
CA ASP A 22 29.37 29.54 18.04
C ASP A 22 30.35 30.50 18.71
N ALA A 23 31.16 31.16 17.89
CA ALA A 23 31.89 32.37 18.20
C ALA A 23 30.88 33.52 18.22
N ASP A 24 29.85 33.38 19.05
CA ASP A 24 29.05 34.50 19.49
C ASP A 24 29.74 35.06 20.72
N ASP A 25 30.66 35.97 20.39
CA ASP A 25 31.40 36.89 21.22
C ASP A 25 30.40 37.84 21.89
N ASP A 26 29.90 37.49 23.08
CA ASP A 26 29.31 38.45 24.01
C ASP A 26 30.15 38.46 25.30
N GLU A 27 31.21 39.27 25.23
CA GLU A 27 31.97 39.77 26.38
C GLU A 27 31.03 40.44 27.39
N SER A 28 30.62 39.74 28.44
CA SER A 28 30.61 40.30 29.81
C SER A 28 30.17 39.30 30.88
N GLY A 29 31.13 38.94 31.74
CA GLY A 29 30.85 38.56 33.14
C GLY A 29 30.79 37.08 33.45
N ASP A 30 31.94 36.40 33.49
CA ASP A 30 32.57 35.91 34.74
C ASP A 30 33.71 34.92 34.40
N VAL A 31 34.94 35.46 34.29
CA VAL A 31 36.16 34.72 33.90
C VAL A 31 36.43 33.50 34.81
N GLY A 32 35.88 33.48 36.03
CA GLY A 32 35.98 32.35 36.95
C GLY A 32 35.13 31.14 36.53
N ILE A 33 33.95 31.36 35.94
CA ILE A 33 32.99 30.32 35.55
C ILE A 33 33.43 29.67 34.24
N GLU A 34 33.91 30.49 33.30
CA GLU A 34 34.46 30.06 32.02
C GLU A 34 35.69 29.15 32.20
N ASN A 35 36.63 29.54 33.08
CA ASN A 35 37.82 28.73 33.37
C ASN A 35 37.48 27.36 33.97
N LYS A 36 36.45 27.27 34.83
CA LYS A 36 35.98 25.99 35.38
C LYS A 36 35.32 25.11 34.30
N TYR A 37 34.52 25.70 33.41
CA TYR A 37 33.91 24.97 32.31
C TYR A 37 34.95 24.38 31.34
N TYR A 38 35.99 25.15 30.96
CA TYR A 38 37.05 24.64 30.10
C TYR A 38 37.93 23.59 30.79
N ASN A 39 38.17 23.73 32.10
CA ASN A 39 38.86 22.71 32.88
C ASN A 39 38.07 21.39 32.91
N ALA A 40 36.77 21.44 33.20
CA ALA A 40 35.88 20.29 33.13
C ALA A 40 35.85 19.64 31.73
N LYS A 41 35.90 20.46 30.67
CA LYS A 41 35.97 19.97 29.27
C LYS A 41 37.27 19.22 28.96
N GLN A 42 38.40 19.65 29.51
CA GLN A 42 39.67 18.92 29.38
C GLN A 42 39.64 17.60 30.16
N MET A 43 39.08 17.61 31.37
CA MET A 43 38.96 16.42 32.22
C MET A 43 37.97 15.37 31.69
N LYS A 44 37.07 15.75 30.77
CA LYS A 44 36.10 14.86 30.12
C LYS A 44 36.71 13.59 29.51
N ILE A 45 37.95 13.68 29.02
CA ILE A 45 38.63 12.58 28.34
C ILE A 45 39.29 11.63 29.35
N ASP A 46 39.84 12.18 30.42
CA ASP A 46 40.66 11.44 31.39
C ASP A 46 39.82 10.88 32.55
N ASN A 47 38.94 11.69 33.14
CA ASN A 47 38.09 11.33 34.30
C ASN A 47 36.65 11.85 34.12
N PRO A 48 35.74 11.04 33.53
CA PRO A 48 34.39 11.49 33.21
C PRO A 48 33.51 11.73 34.45
N GLU A 49 33.80 11.11 35.61
CA GLU A 49 33.04 11.32 36.85
C GLU A 49 33.39 12.64 37.54
N GLU A 50 34.67 12.98 37.67
CA GLU A 50 35.13 14.27 38.22
C GLU A 50 34.71 15.43 37.30
N ALA A 51 34.72 15.21 35.98
CA ALA A 51 34.23 16.19 35.02
C ALA A 51 32.73 16.49 35.22
N ILE A 52 31.90 15.51 35.60
CA ILE A 52 30.48 15.73 35.90
C ILE A 52 30.32 16.63 37.12
N GLU A 53 31.05 16.36 38.21
CA GLU A 53 30.98 17.20 39.42
C GLU A 53 31.38 18.65 39.14
N GLU A 54 32.44 18.86 38.35
CA GLU A 54 32.87 20.19 37.94
C GLU A 54 31.85 20.87 37.00
N PHE A 55 31.20 20.13 36.09
CA PHE A 55 30.11 20.66 35.27
C PHE A 55 28.85 21.01 36.06
N LEU A 56 28.52 20.25 37.11
CA LEU A 56 27.40 20.51 38.02
C LEU A 56 27.69 21.66 39.00
N GLY A 57 28.96 21.90 39.33
CA GLY A 57 29.40 23.04 40.13
C GLY A 57 29.37 24.38 39.39
N VAL A 58 29.26 24.40 38.06
CA VAL A 58 29.14 25.63 37.26
C VAL A 58 27.81 26.37 37.49
N PRO A 59 26.64 25.70 37.45
CA PRO A 59 25.34 26.29 37.82
C PRO A 59 25.28 26.95 39.19
N ASP A 60 25.94 26.39 40.22
CA ASP A 60 25.91 26.90 41.60
C ASP A 60 26.71 28.20 41.79
N LEU A 61 27.59 28.52 40.84
CA LEU A 61 28.43 29.73 40.86
C LEU A 61 27.75 30.93 40.20
N GLU A 62 26.70 30.70 39.40
CA GLU A 62 25.90 31.74 38.78
C GLU A 62 24.84 32.28 39.75
N GLN A 63 24.90 33.57 40.12
CA GLN A 63 23.89 34.19 40.99
C GLN A 63 22.53 34.34 40.30
N ASP A 64 22.53 34.54 38.98
CA ASP A 64 21.37 34.53 38.10
C ASP A 64 21.58 33.46 37.03
N LYS A 65 20.54 32.70 36.71
CA LYS A 65 20.62 31.63 35.69
C LYS A 65 21.17 32.19 34.38
N GLY A 66 22.35 31.74 33.98
CA GLY A 66 23.08 32.22 32.79
C GLY A 66 23.30 31.12 31.75
N ASP A 67 24.02 31.49 30.69
CA ASP A 67 24.31 30.60 29.56
C ASP A 67 25.39 29.56 29.90
N TRP A 68 26.27 29.83 30.86
CA TRP A 68 27.32 28.89 31.25
C TRP A 68 26.78 27.75 32.12
N GLY A 69 25.84 28.03 33.02
CA GLY A 69 25.08 27.01 33.75
C GLY A 69 24.33 26.06 32.80
N PHE A 70 23.73 26.59 31.74
CA PHE A 70 23.06 25.77 30.72
C PHE A 70 24.04 24.90 29.91
N LYS A 71 25.19 25.45 29.50
CA LYS A 71 26.25 24.69 28.80
C LYS A 71 26.85 23.60 29.69
N GLY A 72 27.06 23.88 30.97
CA GLY A 72 27.54 22.92 31.98
C GLY A 72 26.60 21.74 32.14
N LEU A 73 25.33 22.00 32.45
CA LEU A 73 24.30 20.96 32.57
C LEU A 73 24.16 20.12 31.30
N LYS A 74 24.22 20.74 30.11
CA LYS A 74 24.18 20.02 28.83
C LYS A 74 25.32 19.02 28.68
N GLN A 75 26.54 19.37 29.08
CA GLN A 75 27.68 18.44 29.00
C GLN A 75 27.65 17.39 30.11
N ALA A 76 27.20 17.75 31.32
CA ALA A 76 27.00 16.81 32.42
C ALA A 76 26.03 15.70 32.01
N ILE A 77 24.85 16.05 31.48
CA ILE A 77 23.83 15.09 31.05
C ILE A 77 24.34 14.16 29.94
N LYS A 78 25.11 14.68 28.97
CA LYS A 78 25.73 13.85 27.93
C LYS A 78 26.71 12.83 28.52
N LEU A 79 27.46 13.20 29.56
CA LEU A 79 28.41 12.32 30.23
C LEU A 79 27.72 11.32 31.15
N GLU A 80 26.73 11.74 31.91
CA GLU A 80 25.92 10.86 32.77
C GLU A 80 25.19 9.81 31.95
N PHE A 81 24.65 10.20 30.78
CA PHE A 81 24.04 9.26 29.85
C PHE A 81 25.04 8.24 29.30
N LYS A 82 26.28 8.68 28.98
CA LYS A 82 27.36 7.79 28.52
C LYS A 82 27.85 6.84 29.62
N LEU A 83 27.77 7.24 30.89
CA LEU A 83 28.16 6.43 32.05
C LEU A 83 27.03 5.54 32.59
N GLY A 84 25.83 5.60 32.01
CA GLY A 84 24.66 4.82 32.44
C GLY A 84 24.01 5.31 33.74
N LYS A 85 24.31 6.53 34.19
CA LYS A 85 23.70 7.16 35.39
C LYS A 85 22.39 7.84 35.02
N TYR A 86 21.40 7.03 34.63
CA TYR A 86 20.14 7.52 34.06
C TYR A 86 19.27 8.30 35.06
N SER A 87 19.27 7.95 36.35
CA SER A 87 18.48 8.66 37.38
C SER A 87 18.92 10.10 37.54
N ASP A 88 20.23 10.32 37.58
CA ASP A 88 20.84 11.61 37.86
C ASP A 88 20.70 12.51 36.62
N ALA A 89 20.86 11.93 35.43
CA ALA A 89 20.61 12.60 34.17
C ALA A 89 19.16 13.14 34.05
N VAL A 90 18.15 12.42 34.55
CA VAL A 90 16.75 12.89 34.53
C VAL A 90 16.55 14.10 35.44
N GLU A 91 17.14 14.10 36.64
CA GLU A 91 17.03 15.22 37.58
C GLU A 91 17.77 16.46 37.05
N HIS A 92 18.99 16.31 36.54
CA HIS A 92 19.72 17.41 35.90
C HIS A 92 19.02 17.91 34.62
N TYR A 93 18.35 17.02 33.88
CA TYR A 93 17.52 17.44 32.75
C TYR A 93 16.30 18.25 33.18
N ARG A 94 15.65 17.88 34.29
CA ARG A 94 14.56 18.68 34.88
C ARG A 94 15.05 20.07 35.26
N GLU A 95 16.25 20.17 35.82
CA GLU A 95 16.89 21.45 36.13
C GLU A 95 17.18 22.26 34.86
N LEU A 96 17.77 21.64 33.83
CA LEU A 96 18.03 22.27 32.53
C LEU A 96 16.75 22.86 31.91
N LEU A 97 15.62 22.15 31.97
CA LEU A 97 14.34 22.64 31.47
C LEU A 97 13.82 23.89 32.20
N THR A 98 14.33 24.21 33.40
CA THR A 98 14.01 25.47 34.08
C THR A 98 14.74 26.67 33.48
N TYR A 99 15.96 26.50 32.96
CA TYR A 99 16.74 27.55 32.30
C TYR A 99 16.09 27.99 30.97
N VAL A 100 15.38 27.06 30.31
CA VAL A 100 14.60 27.32 29.09
C VAL A 100 13.50 28.37 29.31
N LYS A 101 13.03 28.57 30.55
CA LYS A 101 11.96 29.52 30.86
C LYS A 101 12.46 30.93 31.19
N SER A 102 13.70 31.08 31.66
CA SER A 102 14.14 32.31 32.33
C SER A 102 15.45 32.90 31.82
N ALA A 103 16.36 32.09 31.29
CA ALA A 103 17.75 32.48 31.06
C ALA A 103 18.16 32.49 29.59
N VAL A 104 17.71 31.48 28.84
CA VAL A 104 18.26 31.16 27.52
C VAL A 104 17.30 31.57 26.40
N THR A 105 17.84 32.04 25.28
CA THR A 105 17.02 32.38 24.11
C THR A 105 16.29 31.14 23.57
N ARG A 106 15.05 31.36 23.10
CA ARG A 106 14.15 30.28 22.62
C ARG A 106 14.79 29.43 21.51
N ASN A 107 15.47 30.06 20.55
CA ASN A 107 16.11 29.35 19.45
C ASN A 107 17.31 28.50 19.89
N TYR A 108 18.13 29.00 20.82
CA TYR A 108 19.27 28.26 21.35
C TYR A 108 18.84 27.06 22.20
N SER A 109 17.79 27.24 23.01
CA SER A 109 17.18 26.14 23.76
C SER A 109 16.57 25.06 22.86
N GLU A 110 15.94 25.45 21.74
CA GLU A 110 15.38 24.52 20.75
C GLU A 110 16.46 23.65 20.10
N LYS A 111 17.53 24.27 19.58
CA LYS A 111 18.67 23.54 18.99
C LYS A 111 19.30 22.61 20.02
N SER A 112 19.54 23.11 21.23
CA SER A 112 20.18 22.32 22.28
C SER A 112 19.34 21.13 22.73
N ILE A 113 18.02 21.27 22.87
CA ILE A 113 17.13 20.16 23.21
C ILE A 113 17.07 19.14 22.07
N ASN A 114 16.96 19.58 20.81
CA ASN A 114 16.96 18.64 19.68
C ASN A 114 18.27 17.85 19.62
N ASN A 115 19.43 18.52 19.68
CA ASN A 115 20.73 17.84 19.64
C ASN A 115 20.94 16.90 20.85
N MET A 116 20.35 17.21 22.02
CA MET A 116 20.38 16.29 23.16
C MET A 116 19.49 15.08 22.93
N LEU A 117 18.27 15.26 22.43
CA LEU A 117 17.37 14.14 22.12
C LEU A 117 17.97 13.24 21.05
N ASP A 118 18.58 13.81 20.01
CA ASP A 118 19.23 13.04 18.94
C ASP A 118 20.48 12.29 19.45
N TYR A 119 21.21 12.86 20.43
CA TYR A 119 22.33 12.18 21.08
C TYR A 119 21.88 11.01 21.98
N ILE A 120 20.80 11.22 22.74
CA ILE A 120 20.19 10.20 23.61
C ILE A 120 19.63 9.05 22.77
N GLU A 121 18.97 9.35 21.65
CA GLU A 121 18.43 8.37 20.70
C GLU A 121 19.53 7.50 20.09
N LYS A 122 20.66 8.09 19.69
CA LYS A 122 21.82 7.35 19.18
C LYS A 122 22.54 6.51 20.24
N GLY A 123 22.38 6.82 21.52
CA GLY A 123 23.05 6.14 22.63
C GLY A 123 22.15 5.20 23.43
N SER A 124 20.87 5.05 23.08
CA SER A 124 19.91 4.21 23.79
C SER A 124 19.84 2.81 23.17
N ASP A 125 20.75 1.92 23.57
CA ASP A 125 20.67 0.49 23.23
C ASP A 125 20.05 -0.35 24.37
N ASP A 126 20.10 0.13 25.61
CA ASP A 126 19.66 -0.58 26.82
C ASP A 126 18.24 -0.19 27.27
N ASP A 127 17.44 -1.15 27.75
CA ASP A 127 16.05 -0.91 28.21
C ASP A 127 15.92 0.18 29.29
N THR A 128 16.94 0.37 30.13
CA THR A 128 17.02 1.43 31.14
C THR A 128 17.28 2.81 30.52
N ALA A 129 18.09 2.87 29.46
CA ALA A 129 18.32 4.08 28.68
C ALA A 129 17.04 4.56 27.99
N TYR A 130 16.16 3.63 27.60
CA TYR A 130 14.87 3.96 26.99
C TYR A 130 13.83 4.48 27.98
N GLN A 131 13.75 3.92 29.19
CA GLN A 131 12.88 4.48 30.23
C GLN A 131 13.29 5.92 30.55
N CYS A 132 14.61 6.14 30.65
CA CYS A 132 15.18 7.47 30.76
C CYS A 132 14.78 8.35 29.58
N MET A 133 14.95 7.89 28.33
CA MET A 133 14.56 8.64 27.14
C MET A 133 13.06 8.99 27.13
N GLU A 134 12.16 8.06 27.49
CA GLU A 134 10.72 8.33 27.59
C GLU A 134 10.42 9.40 28.64
N GLU A 135 11.11 9.34 29.79
CA GLU A 135 11.02 10.37 30.82
C GLU A 135 11.52 11.74 30.32
N PHE A 136 12.66 11.78 29.62
CA PHE A 136 13.19 12.98 28.98
C PHE A 136 12.18 13.57 28.00
N TYR A 137 11.62 12.77 27.09
CA TYR A 137 10.57 13.20 26.18
C TYR A 137 9.33 13.70 26.94
N SER A 138 8.88 13.00 27.99
CA SER A 138 7.72 13.42 28.79
C SER A 138 7.94 14.76 29.52
N LEU A 139 9.13 14.98 30.06
CA LEU A 139 9.51 16.22 30.76
C LEU A 139 9.63 17.38 29.77
N THR A 140 10.24 17.12 28.61
CA THR A 140 10.34 18.07 27.49
C THR A 140 8.96 18.52 27.05
N LEU A 141 8.05 17.57 26.84
CA LEU A 141 6.69 17.83 26.38
C LEU A 141 5.89 18.63 27.41
N ARG A 142 6.01 18.31 28.71
CA ARG A 142 5.39 19.10 29.78
C ARG A 142 5.95 20.52 29.84
N SER A 143 7.26 20.69 29.63
CA SER A 143 7.86 22.03 29.58
C SER A 143 7.33 22.83 28.38
N PHE A 144 7.29 22.22 27.19
CA PHE A 144 6.81 22.88 25.96
C PHE A 144 5.31 23.19 25.95
N GLN A 145 4.47 22.38 26.61
CA GLN A 145 3.05 22.70 26.80
C GLN A 145 2.87 23.99 27.60
N ASN A 146 3.70 24.21 28.62
CA ASN A 146 3.63 25.41 29.45
C ASN A 146 4.18 26.66 28.74
N THR A 147 5.09 26.50 27.79
CA THR A 147 5.72 27.60 27.04
C THR A 147 4.95 27.99 25.76
N ASN A 148 3.82 27.32 25.47
CA ASN A 148 2.96 27.55 24.30
C ASN A 148 3.70 27.38 22.95
N ASN A 149 4.65 26.43 22.90
CA ASN A 149 5.47 26.16 21.70
C ASN A 149 4.83 25.06 20.85
N GLU A 150 3.71 25.35 20.19
CA GLU A 150 2.95 24.34 19.41
C GLU A 150 3.81 23.61 18.37
N ARG A 151 4.69 24.31 17.66
CA ARG A 151 5.54 23.73 16.60
C ARG A 151 6.54 22.70 17.13
N LEU A 152 7.31 23.07 18.16
CA LEU A 152 8.28 22.15 18.78
C LEU A 152 7.56 20.99 19.44
N TRP A 153 6.47 21.29 20.16
CA TRP A 153 5.66 20.27 20.80
C TRP A 153 5.19 19.22 19.78
N LEU A 154 4.65 19.64 18.63
CA LEU A 154 4.26 18.70 17.56
C LEU A 154 5.45 17.91 17.02
N LYS A 155 6.58 18.58 16.70
CA LYS A 155 7.78 17.92 16.16
C LYS A 155 8.35 16.87 17.13
N THR A 156 8.48 17.21 18.41
CA THR A 156 8.97 16.31 19.47
C THR A 156 8.02 15.14 19.70
N ASN A 157 6.70 15.36 19.67
CA ASN A 157 5.74 14.26 19.78
C ASN A 157 5.76 13.33 18.56
N ILE A 158 5.98 13.86 17.36
CA ILE A 158 6.10 13.03 16.15
C ILE A 158 7.38 12.18 16.21
N LYS A 159 8.50 12.73 16.69
CA LYS A 159 9.71 11.95 16.97
C LYS A 159 9.44 10.82 17.98
N LEU A 160 8.80 11.12 19.10
CA LEU A 160 8.40 10.11 20.09
C LEU A 160 7.49 9.01 19.48
N ALA A 161 6.55 9.41 18.61
CA ALA A 161 5.68 8.47 17.91
C ALA A 161 6.45 7.57 16.92
N ARG A 162 7.49 8.08 16.25
CA ARG A 162 8.39 7.27 15.40
C ARG A 162 9.13 6.21 16.24
N LEU A 163 9.67 6.60 17.39
CA LEU A 163 10.37 5.68 18.31
C LEU A 163 9.45 4.55 18.81
N TRP A 164 8.20 4.87 19.14
CA TRP A 164 7.22 3.83 19.52
C TRP A 164 6.83 2.91 18.37
N LEU A 165 6.83 3.42 17.13
CA LEU A 165 6.59 2.59 15.94
C LEU A 165 7.73 1.58 15.76
N GLU A 166 8.99 2.00 15.85
CA GLU A 166 10.16 1.13 15.72
C GLU A 166 10.19 0.02 16.79
N ARG A 167 9.76 0.34 18.02
CA ARG A 167 9.62 -0.61 19.13
C ARG A 167 8.36 -1.48 19.07
N LYS A 168 7.46 -1.22 18.12
CA LYS A 168 6.17 -1.93 17.96
C LYS A 168 5.21 -1.76 19.15
N GLU A 169 5.33 -0.66 19.89
CA GLU A 169 4.44 -0.30 21.01
C GLU A 169 3.16 0.40 20.50
N TYR A 170 2.34 -0.36 19.76
CA TYR A 170 1.17 0.19 19.06
C TYR A 170 0.09 0.76 20.00
N GLY A 171 0.02 0.29 21.25
CA GLY A 171 -0.97 0.71 22.23
C GLY A 171 -0.78 2.16 22.70
N GLN A 172 0.46 2.54 23.02
CA GLN A 172 0.84 3.90 23.41
C GLN A 172 0.78 4.83 22.20
N LEU A 173 1.33 4.37 21.06
CA LEU A 173 1.30 5.09 19.78
C LEU A 173 -0.12 5.51 19.39
N SER A 174 -1.09 4.58 19.39
CA SER A 174 -2.47 4.87 19.00
C SER A 174 -3.18 5.88 19.92
N LYS A 175 -2.83 5.93 21.21
CA LYS A 175 -3.36 6.96 22.12
C LYS A 175 -2.78 8.32 21.77
N LYS A 176 -1.47 8.40 21.54
CA LYS A 176 -0.77 9.65 21.29
C LYS A 176 -1.09 10.23 19.92
N VAL A 177 -1.15 9.41 18.88
CA VAL A 177 -1.48 9.92 17.54
C VAL A 177 -2.91 10.47 17.50
N ARG A 178 -3.85 9.92 18.29
CA ARG A 178 -5.18 10.54 18.46
C ARG A 178 -5.14 11.90 19.16
N GLU A 179 -4.24 12.10 20.13
CA GLU A 179 -4.01 13.40 20.76
C GLU A 179 -3.43 14.39 19.73
N LEU A 180 -2.45 13.96 18.93
CA LEU A 180 -1.80 14.79 17.92
C LEU A 180 -2.74 15.15 16.77
N HIS A 181 -3.60 14.23 16.32
CA HIS A 181 -4.65 14.53 15.34
C HIS A 181 -5.59 15.62 15.84
N ARG A 182 -5.99 15.59 17.12
CA ARG A 182 -6.82 16.65 17.70
C ARG A 182 -6.08 17.99 17.74
N ALA A 183 -4.78 18.00 18.03
CA ALA A 183 -3.96 19.21 18.04
C ALA A 183 -3.69 19.79 16.64
N CYS A 184 -3.80 18.97 15.59
CA CYS A 184 -3.70 19.36 14.19
C CYS A 184 -5.03 19.79 13.56
N GLN A 185 -6.16 19.54 14.25
CA GLN A 185 -7.49 19.97 13.84
C GLN A 185 -7.82 21.34 14.45
N ARG A 186 -8.56 22.17 13.71
CA ARG A 186 -9.13 23.41 14.24
C ARG A 186 -10.33 23.11 15.13
N ASP A 187 -10.74 24.09 15.94
CA ASP A 187 -11.92 23.99 16.82
C ASP A 187 -13.21 23.66 16.04
N ASP A 188 -13.28 23.99 14.75
CA ASP A 188 -14.38 23.68 13.83
C ASP A 188 -14.34 22.23 13.29
N GLY A 189 -13.35 21.42 13.69
CA GLY A 189 -13.16 20.04 13.21
C GLY A 189 -12.56 19.92 11.81
N THR A 190 -12.20 21.03 11.17
CA THR A 190 -11.50 21.07 9.88
C THR A 190 -9.99 20.98 10.07
N ASP A 191 -9.31 20.26 9.17
CA ASP A 191 -7.85 20.15 9.18
C ASP A 191 -7.20 21.52 8.93
N ASP A 192 -6.19 21.87 9.74
CA ASP A 192 -5.47 23.14 9.57
C ASP A 192 -4.47 23.05 8.40
N PRO A 193 -4.63 23.83 7.32
CA PRO A 193 -3.71 23.79 6.18
C PRO A 193 -2.26 24.17 6.56
N SER A 194 -2.08 25.00 7.59
CA SER A 194 -0.75 25.40 8.07
C SER A 194 -0.01 24.26 8.78
N LYS A 195 -0.76 23.30 9.34
CA LYS A 195 -0.25 22.10 10.01
C LYS A 195 -0.32 20.86 9.10
N GLY A 196 -0.62 21.04 7.80
CA GLY A 196 -0.82 19.96 6.84
C GLY A 196 0.40 19.04 6.67
N THR A 197 1.62 19.57 6.77
CA THR A 197 2.85 18.76 6.72
C THR A 197 2.95 17.81 7.91
N TYR A 198 2.71 18.31 9.13
CA TYR A 198 2.69 17.47 10.34
C TYR A 198 1.55 16.46 10.31
N LEU A 199 0.39 16.84 9.78
CA LEU A 199 -0.74 15.94 9.63
C LEU A 199 -0.45 14.78 8.67
N LEU A 200 0.26 15.04 7.55
CA LEU A 200 0.71 13.98 6.65
C LEU A 200 1.73 13.05 7.32
N GLU A 201 2.64 13.57 8.14
CA GLU A 201 3.54 12.73 8.95
C GLU A 201 2.78 11.82 9.91
N LEU A 202 1.77 12.36 10.60
CA LEU A 202 0.92 11.58 11.50
C LEU A 202 0.18 10.48 10.73
N TYR A 203 -0.40 10.80 9.58
CA TYR A 203 -1.04 9.79 8.74
C TYR A 203 -0.05 8.72 8.26
N ALA A 204 1.18 9.09 7.88
CA ALA A 204 2.21 8.12 7.50
C ALA A 204 2.51 7.15 8.65
N LEU A 205 2.66 7.63 9.88
CA LEU A 205 2.89 6.80 11.06
C LEU A 205 1.70 5.87 11.37
N GLU A 206 0.46 6.38 11.29
CA GLU A 206 -0.71 5.51 11.48
C GLU A 206 -0.83 4.46 10.39
N ILE A 207 -0.56 4.83 9.14
CA ILE A 207 -0.62 3.91 7.99
C ILE A 207 0.45 2.81 8.15
N GLN A 208 1.67 3.15 8.56
CA GLN A 208 2.74 2.18 8.84
C GLN A 208 2.33 1.24 9.99
N MET A 209 1.82 1.78 11.09
CA MET A 209 1.29 0.97 12.21
C MET A 209 0.19 0.00 11.74
N TYR A 210 -0.76 0.48 10.92
CA TYR A 210 -1.84 -0.37 10.42
C TYR A 210 -1.40 -1.38 9.37
N ALA A 211 -0.34 -1.08 8.61
CA ALA A 211 0.27 -2.01 7.68
C ALA A 211 0.91 -3.19 8.43
N GLU A 212 1.65 -2.93 9.51
CA GLU A 212 2.26 -3.98 10.34
C GLU A 212 1.22 -4.82 11.09
N THR A 213 0.15 -4.18 11.59
CA THR A 213 -0.96 -4.88 12.27
C THR A 213 -1.96 -5.55 11.32
N LYS A 214 -1.72 -5.48 10.00
CA LYS A 214 -2.55 -6.06 8.92
C LYS A 214 -4.04 -5.65 8.96
N ASN A 215 -4.32 -4.41 9.36
CA ASN A 215 -5.70 -3.89 9.42
C ASN A 215 -6.06 -3.07 8.17
N ASN A 216 -6.33 -3.76 7.06
CA ASN A 216 -6.54 -3.14 5.74
C ASN A 216 -7.75 -2.19 5.70
N LYS A 217 -8.81 -2.46 6.47
CA LYS A 217 -10.02 -1.61 6.49
C LYS A 217 -9.75 -0.21 7.02
N ARG A 218 -8.99 -0.11 8.12
CA ARG A 218 -8.61 1.17 8.71
C ARG A 218 -7.55 1.87 7.87
N LEU A 219 -6.59 1.11 7.34
CA LEU A 219 -5.56 1.62 6.45
C LEU A 219 -6.19 2.32 5.24
N LYS A 220 -7.19 1.71 4.57
CA LYS A 220 -7.90 2.32 3.44
C LYS A 220 -8.56 3.65 3.77
N ALA A 221 -9.26 3.71 4.91
CA ALA A 221 -9.91 4.94 5.35
C ALA A 221 -8.89 6.05 5.64
N LEU A 222 -7.74 5.72 6.23
CA LEU A 222 -6.67 6.68 6.52
C LEU A 222 -5.93 7.11 5.26
N TYR A 223 -5.65 6.20 4.35
CA TYR A 223 -5.03 6.48 3.06
C TYR A 223 -5.86 7.48 2.25
N GLN A 224 -7.17 7.22 2.13
CA GLN A 224 -8.10 8.14 1.46
C GLN A 224 -8.22 9.50 2.15
N ARG A 225 -7.99 9.58 3.47
CA ARG A 225 -7.92 10.85 4.19
C ARG A 225 -6.59 11.56 3.93
N ALA A 226 -5.47 10.84 3.93
CA ALA A 226 -4.14 11.37 3.66
C ALA A 226 -4.07 12.03 2.27
N LEU A 227 -4.66 11.39 1.24
CA LEU A 227 -4.72 11.95 -0.12
C LEU A 227 -5.55 13.24 -0.24
N ARG A 228 -6.50 13.48 0.68
CA ARG A 228 -7.32 14.71 0.69
C ARG A 228 -6.62 15.88 1.37
N VAL A 229 -5.56 15.63 2.14
CA VAL A 229 -4.83 16.68 2.84
C VAL A 229 -4.11 17.55 1.82
N ARG A 230 -4.58 18.78 1.66
CA ARG A 230 -3.90 19.80 0.86
C ARG A 230 -2.77 20.40 1.68
N SER A 231 -1.59 19.81 1.60
CA SER A 231 -0.36 20.47 2.07
C SER A 231 0.20 21.35 0.94
N ALA A 232 0.65 22.56 1.28
CA ALA A 232 1.27 23.46 0.32
C ALA A 232 2.58 22.88 -0.26
N VAL A 233 3.33 22.11 0.55
CA VAL A 233 4.55 21.39 0.14
C VAL A 233 4.71 20.14 1.01
N PRO A 234 4.26 18.95 0.58
CA PRO A 234 4.58 17.71 1.27
C PRO A 234 6.05 17.31 1.02
N HIS A 235 6.72 16.75 2.03
CA HIS A 235 8.06 16.19 1.84
C HIS A 235 7.97 14.91 0.99
N PRO A 236 8.75 14.76 -0.11
CA PRO A 236 8.67 13.61 -1.00
C PRO A 236 8.80 12.26 -0.27
N LYS A 237 9.78 12.11 0.64
CA LYS A 237 9.95 10.91 1.50
C LYS A 237 8.66 10.45 2.21
N ILE A 238 7.89 11.38 2.79
CA ILE A 238 6.67 11.03 3.53
C ILE A 238 5.55 10.60 2.56
N MET A 239 5.42 11.30 1.44
CA MET A 239 4.47 10.93 0.40
C MET A 239 4.81 9.57 -0.21
N GLY A 240 6.10 9.28 -0.39
CA GLY A 240 6.62 7.98 -0.83
C GLY A 240 6.16 6.84 0.06
N ILE A 241 6.28 7.00 1.38
CA ILE A 241 5.82 6.03 2.39
C ILE A 241 4.30 5.80 2.30
N ILE A 242 3.53 6.88 2.26
CA ILE A 242 2.06 6.80 2.20
C ILE A 242 1.62 6.04 0.95
N ARG A 243 2.19 6.39 -0.21
CA ARG A 243 1.90 5.74 -1.49
C ARG A 243 2.38 4.29 -1.53
N GLU A 244 3.54 3.97 -0.94
CA GLU A 244 4.03 2.59 -0.85
C GLU A 244 3.04 1.70 -0.08
N CYS A 245 2.59 2.15 1.10
CA CYS A 245 1.60 1.43 1.88
C CYS A 245 0.24 1.35 1.17
N GLY A 246 -0.15 2.41 0.44
CA GLY A 246 -1.33 2.41 -0.43
C GLY A 246 -1.25 1.34 -1.52
N GLY A 247 -0.10 1.23 -2.20
CA GLY A 247 0.17 0.21 -3.20
C GLY A 247 0.09 -1.21 -2.64
N LYS A 248 0.71 -1.47 -1.48
CA LYS A 248 0.63 -2.78 -0.79
C LYS A 248 -0.81 -3.14 -0.41
N MET A 249 -1.59 -2.16 0.03
CA MET A 249 -3.01 -2.34 0.35
C MET A 249 -3.83 -2.67 -0.90
N HIS A 250 -3.70 -1.90 -1.99
CA HIS A 250 -4.42 -2.18 -3.24
C HIS A 250 -4.05 -3.54 -3.82
N LEU A 251 -2.77 -3.96 -3.69
CA LEU A 251 -2.33 -5.30 -4.08
C LEU A 251 -3.06 -6.39 -3.28
N SER A 252 -3.22 -6.20 -1.97
CA SER A 252 -3.96 -7.14 -1.11
C SER A 252 -5.47 -7.20 -1.39
N GLU A 253 -6.02 -6.19 -2.07
CA GLU A 253 -7.42 -6.14 -2.52
C GLU A 253 -7.59 -6.63 -3.97
N GLU A 254 -6.53 -7.16 -4.60
CA GLU A 254 -6.48 -7.57 -6.02
C GLU A 254 -6.74 -6.41 -7.01
N ASN A 255 -6.58 -5.15 -6.56
CA ASN A 255 -6.68 -3.95 -7.39
C ASN A 255 -5.32 -3.62 -8.02
N TRP A 256 -4.93 -4.36 -9.07
CA TRP A 256 -3.62 -4.25 -9.70
C TRP A 256 -3.33 -2.87 -10.34
N GLU A 257 -4.33 -2.24 -10.94
CA GLU A 257 -4.17 -0.95 -11.65
C GLU A 257 -3.88 0.20 -10.68
N GLU A 258 -4.66 0.31 -9.60
CA GLU A 258 -4.45 1.33 -8.56
C GLU A 258 -3.12 1.10 -7.82
N ALA A 259 -2.77 -0.16 -7.55
CA ALA A 259 -1.50 -0.52 -6.94
C ALA A 259 -0.31 -0.09 -7.81
N GLN A 260 -0.39 -0.30 -9.13
CA GLN A 260 0.67 0.10 -10.06
C GLN A 260 0.87 1.63 -10.07
N SER A 261 -0.22 2.39 -10.12
CA SER A 261 -0.16 3.85 -10.05
C SER A 261 0.45 4.33 -8.74
N ASP A 262 0.06 3.74 -7.61
CA ASP A 262 0.57 4.12 -6.29
C ASP A 262 2.05 3.76 -6.12
N PHE A 263 2.51 2.59 -6.58
CA PHE A 263 3.93 2.24 -6.55
C PHE A 263 4.77 3.13 -7.48
N PHE A 264 4.22 3.54 -8.62
CA PHE A 264 4.92 4.46 -9.53
C PHE A 264 5.07 5.86 -8.91
N GLU A 265 4.01 6.39 -8.29
CA GLU A 265 4.10 7.65 -7.55
C GLU A 265 5.03 7.54 -6.33
N SER A 266 4.98 6.43 -5.61
CA SER A 266 5.90 6.16 -4.49
C SER A 266 7.37 6.16 -4.95
N PHE A 267 7.66 5.49 -6.07
CA PHE A 267 8.99 5.45 -6.67
C PHE A 267 9.48 6.85 -7.03
N ARG A 268 8.67 7.68 -7.70
CA ARG A 268 9.03 9.06 -8.04
C ARG A 268 9.37 9.90 -6.80
N ASN A 269 8.55 9.77 -5.76
CA ASN A 269 8.77 10.48 -4.50
C ASN A 269 10.06 10.04 -3.79
N TYR A 270 10.39 8.74 -3.82
CA TYR A 270 11.65 8.24 -3.25
C TYR A 270 12.87 8.59 -4.09
N ASP A 271 12.72 8.67 -5.42
CA ASP A 271 13.78 9.09 -6.34
C ASP A 271 14.12 10.57 -6.14
N GLU A 272 13.11 11.45 -6.07
CA GLU A 272 13.26 12.87 -5.73
C GLU A 272 13.87 13.08 -4.33
N ALA A 273 13.58 12.17 -3.38
CA ALA A 273 14.17 12.20 -2.05
C ALA A 273 15.57 11.57 -1.96
N GLY A 274 16.08 10.93 -3.02
CA GLY A 274 17.36 10.23 -2.99
C GLY A 274 17.41 8.99 -2.07
N SER A 275 16.26 8.44 -1.66
CA SER A 275 16.18 7.32 -0.70
C SER A 275 16.55 5.97 -1.34
N ILE A 276 17.25 5.12 -0.59
CA ILE A 276 17.60 3.74 -1.00
C ILE A 276 16.32 2.90 -1.23
N GLN A 277 15.22 3.23 -0.54
CA GLN A 277 13.92 2.56 -0.66
C GLN A 277 13.34 2.61 -2.09
N ARG A 278 13.79 3.53 -2.95
CA ARG A 278 13.39 3.57 -4.37
C ARG A 278 13.64 2.23 -5.08
N ILE A 279 14.71 1.52 -4.71
CA ILE A 279 15.07 0.24 -5.32
C ILE A 279 14.06 -0.83 -4.91
N GLN A 280 13.66 -0.86 -3.64
CA GLN A 280 12.67 -1.79 -3.13
C GLN A 280 11.29 -1.53 -3.78
N VAL A 281 10.85 -0.28 -3.84
CA VAL A 281 9.58 0.08 -4.49
C VAL A 281 9.61 -0.22 -5.98
N LEU A 282 10.74 -0.05 -6.65
CA LEU A 282 10.88 -0.42 -8.06
C LEU A 282 10.66 -1.92 -8.27
N LYS A 283 11.13 -2.78 -7.36
CA LYS A 283 10.81 -4.23 -7.41
C LYS A 283 9.30 -4.46 -7.28
N TYR A 284 8.61 -3.74 -6.40
CA TYR A 284 7.16 -3.84 -6.23
C TYR A 284 6.37 -3.33 -7.43
N LEU A 285 6.82 -2.24 -8.06
CA LEU A 285 6.24 -1.71 -9.28
C LEU A 285 6.34 -2.74 -10.42
N VAL A 286 7.51 -3.35 -10.57
CA VAL A 286 7.74 -4.38 -11.59
C VAL A 286 6.85 -5.59 -11.36
N LEU A 287 6.78 -6.07 -10.11
CA LEU A 287 5.91 -7.18 -9.73
C LEU A 287 4.43 -6.90 -10.05
N THR A 288 3.96 -5.71 -9.68
CA THR A 288 2.57 -5.29 -9.93
C THR A 288 2.27 -5.17 -11.43
N THR A 289 3.25 -4.73 -12.23
CA THR A 289 3.10 -4.65 -13.69
C THR A 289 2.95 -6.04 -14.32
N MET A 290 3.68 -7.05 -13.81
CA MET A 290 3.50 -8.45 -14.22
C MET A 290 2.13 -9.01 -13.81
N LEU A 291 1.64 -8.66 -12.61
CA LEU A 291 0.31 -9.07 -12.12
C LEU A 291 -0.83 -8.44 -12.93
N MET A 292 -0.67 -7.19 -13.37
CA MET A 292 -1.61 -6.50 -14.28
C MET A 292 -1.66 -7.12 -15.69
N LYS A 293 -0.83 -8.15 -15.98
CA LYS A 293 -0.74 -8.83 -17.28
C LYS A 293 -0.45 -7.86 -18.43
N SER A 294 0.20 -6.75 -18.13
CA SER A 294 0.49 -5.71 -19.10
C SER A 294 1.77 -6.01 -19.87
N ASP A 295 1.75 -5.74 -21.17
CA ASP A 295 2.92 -5.94 -22.03
C ASP A 295 3.89 -4.74 -21.98
N ILE A 296 3.57 -3.71 -21.19
CA ILE A 296 4.36 -2.49 -21.07
C ILE A 296 5.55 -2.76 -20.15
N ASN A 297 6.77 -2.53 -20.63
CA ASN A 297 7.96 -2.66 -19.80
C ASN A 297 8.07 -1.44 -18.88
N PRO A 298 8.07 -1.60 -17.54
CA PRO A 298 8.22 -0.48 -16.62
C PRO A 298 9.52 0.28 -16.86
N PHE A 299 10.60 -0.42 -17.28
CA PHE A 299 11.94 0.14 -17.52
C PHE A 299 12.08 1.01 -18.79
N TYR A 300 11.02 1.16 -19.59
CA TYR A 300 11.02 2.11 -20.71
C TYR A 300 10.60 3.53 -20.31
N SER A 301 10.10 3.72 -19.08
CA SER A 301 9.85 5.05 -18.54
C SER A 301 11.16 5.81 -18.31
N GLN A 302 11.13 7.14 -18.46
CA GLN A 302 12.34 7.97 -18.36
C GLN A 302 12.96 7.88 -16.96
N GLU A 303 12.11 7.69 -15.95
CA GLU A 303 12.43 7.64 -14.53
C GLU A 303 13.12 6.33 -14.13
N THR A 304 12.75 5.20 -14.75
CA THR A 304 13.28 3.88 -14.37
C THR A 304 14.38 3.36 -15.31
N LYS A 305 14.51 3.93 -16.51
CA LYS A 305 15.51 3.56 -17.50
C LYS A 305 16.96 3.58 -16.97
N PRO A 306 17.40 4.54 -16.14
CA PRO A 306 18.75 4.54 -15.58
C PRO A 306 19.03 3.32 -14.69
N TYR A 307 18.00 2.79 -14.05
CA TYR A 307 18.09 1.71 -13.08
C TYR A 307 18.15 0.31 -13.70
N LYS A 308 17.97 0.19 -15.02
CA LYS A 308 17.95 -1.09 -15.72
C LYS A 308 19.24 -1.90 -15.53
N ASN A 309 20.37 -1.21 -15.42
CA ASN A 309 21.70 -1.83 -15.30
C ASN A 309 22.18 -1.98 -13.85
N ASP A 310 21.38 -1.59 -12.84
CA ASP A 310 21.77 -1.75 -11.43
C ASP A 310 21.76 -3.26 -11.07
N PRO A 311 22.86 -3.82 -10.52
CA PRO A 311 22.93 -5.22 -10.12
C PRO A 311 21.78 -5.65 -9.20
N ARG A 312 21.28 -4.76 -8.32
CA ARG A 312 20.21 -5.04 -7.36
C ARG A 312 18.82 -5.20 -8.00
N ILE A 313 18.67 -4.74 -9.25
CA ILE A 313 17.42 -4.76 -10.02
C ILE A 313 17.52 -5.65 -11.26
N SER A 314 18.73 -6.00 -11.69
CA SER A 314 18.99 -6.88 -12.85
C SER A 314 18.10 -8.12 -12.89
N ALA A 315 17.94 -8.83 -11.77
CA ALA A 315 17.06 -9.99 -11.67
C ALA A 315 15.59 -9.66 -11.99
N MET A 316 15.07 -8.52 -11.55
CA MET A 316 13.70 -8.08 -11.89
C MET A 316 13.58 -7.67 -13.35
N THR A 317 14.60 -7.03 -13.92
CA THR A 317 14.65 -6.72 -15.35
C THR A 317 14.58 -8.00 -16.19
N ASP A 318 15.39 -9.00 -15.84
CA ASP A 318 15.41 -10.29 -16.54
C ASP A 318 14.07 -11.03 -16.40
N LEU A 319 13.42 -10.96 -15.22
CA LEU A 319 12.09 -11.52 -15.00
C LEU A 319 11.03 -10.87 -15.89
N VAL A 320 11.05 -9.54 -16.04
CA VAL A 320 10.13 -8.81 -16.94
C VAL A 320 10.39 -9.22 -18.39
N ASP A 321 11.65 -9.26 -18.80
CA ASP A 321 12.01 -9.61 -20.17
C ASP A 321 11.58 -11.06 -20.49
N ALA A 322 11.70 -11.99 -19.53
CA ALA A 322 11.19 -13.36 -19.64
C ALA A 322 9.65 -13.41 -19.69
N PHE A 323 8.97 -12.60 -18.86
CA PHE A 323 7.51 -12.48 -18.84
C PHE A 323 6.96 -11.96 -20.19
N GLN A 324 7.58 -10.92 -20.75
CA GLN A 324 7.19 -10.35 -22.04
C GLN A 324 7.40 -11.30 -23.23
N ARG A 325 8.38 -12.20 -23.14
CA ARG A 325 8.65 -13.22 -24.17
C ARG A 325 7.79 -14.48 -23.99
N ASP A 326 6.97 -14.54 -22.94
CA ASP A 326 6.25 -15.73 -22.50
C ASP A 326 7.18 -16.96 -22.34
N ASP A 327 8.43 -16.77 -21.89
CA ASP A 327 9.41 -17.84 -21.70
C ASP A 327 9.43 -18.32 -20.25
N ILE A 328 8.73 -19.43 -20.01
CA ILE A 328 8.62 -20.02 -18.68
C ILE A 328 9.93 -20.62 -18.16
N HIS A 329 10.79 -21.13 -19.06
CA HIS A 329 12.04 -21.77 -18.65
C HIS A 329 13.08 -20.74 -18.24
N ALA A 330 13.16 -19.63 -18.99
CA ALA A 330 13.97 -18.49 -18.58
C ALA A 330 13.50 -17.94 -17.23
N TYR A 331 12.18 -17.75 -17.06
CA TYR A 331 11.58 -17.27 -15.81
C TYR A 331 11.95 -18.15 -14.60
N GLU A 332 11.76 -19.47 -14.70
CA GLU A 332 12.11 -20.41 -13.62
C GLU A 332 13.63 -20.46 -13.35
N ALA A 333 14.45 -20.36 -14.39
CA ALA A 333 15.91 -20.31 -14.23
C ALA A 333 16.36 -19.04 -13.50
N ILE A 334 15.74 -17.89 -13.78
CA ILE A 334 16.05 -16.61 -13.13
C ILE A 334 15.65 -16.65 -11.65
N LEU A 335 14.46 -17.16 -11.33
CA LEU A 335 14.01 -17.33 -9.94
C LEU A 335 14.92 -18.29 -9.16
N SER A 336 15.34 -19.39 -9.79
CA SER A 336 16.23 -20.37 -9.14
C SER A 336 17.63 -19.81 -8.90
N LYS A 337 18.11 -18.95 -9.79
CA LYS A 337 19.45 -18.34 -9.72
C LYS A 337 19.54 -17.20 -8.71
N ASN A 338 18.44 -16.49 -8.47
CA ASN A 338 18.39 -15.30 -7.61
C ASN A 338 17.42 -15.51 -6.43
N PRO A 339 17.78 -16.34 -5.43
CA PRO A 339 16.93 -16.54 -4.25
C PRO A 339 16.73 -15.25 -3.44
N ASP A 340 17.61 -14.27 -3.60
CA ASP A 340 17.53 -12.95 -2.95
C ASP A 340 16.25 -12.19 -3.32
N VAL A 341 15.64 -12.46 -4.48
CA VAL A 341 14.35 -11.87 -4.87
C VAL A 341 13.22 -12.36 -3.96
N LEU A 342 13.32 -13.61 -3.49
CA LEU A 342 12.35 -14.24 -2.60
C LEU A 342 12.61 -13.93 -1.11
N ALA A 343 13.70 -13.24 -0.80
CA ALA A 343 13.99 -12.81 0.57
C ALA A 343 12.99 -11.76 1.07
N ASP A 344 12.36 -11.00 0.16
CA ASP A 344 11.29 -10.06 0.51
C ASP A 344 9.96 -10.82 0.70
N PRO A 345 9.35 -10.80 1.91
CA PRO A 345 8.09 -11.50 2.18
C PRO A 345 6.94 -11.05 1.28
N PHE A 346 6.91 -9.77 0.89
CA PHE A 346 5.86 -9.22 0.04
C PHE A 346 5.98 -9.73 -1.39
N ILE A 347 7.20 -9.87 -1.91
CA ILE A 347 7.42 -10.43 -3.25
C ILE A 347 7.09 -11.93 -3.24
N ALA A 348 7.55 -12.65 -2.21
CA ALA A 348 7.31 -14.09 -2.09
C ALA A 348 5.82 -14.46 -2.06
N GLU A 349 4.96 -13.66 -1.41
CA GLU A 349 3.51 -13.92 -1.37
C GLU A 349 2.83 -13.76 -2.73
N ASN A 350 3.32 -12.84 -3.57
CA ASN A 350 2.65 -12.46 -4.83
C ASN A 350 3.30 -13.07 -6.09
N ILE A 351 4.56 -13.54 -6.00
CA ILE A 351 5.28 -14.13 -7.14
C ILE A 351 4.67 -15.46 -7.59
N ASP A 352 4.02 -16.19 -6.68
CA ASP A 352 3.33 -17.44 -6.99
C ASP A 352 2.15 -17.19 -7.95
N GLU A 353 1.44 -16.07 -7.80
CA GLU A 353 0.37 -15.69 -8.71
C GLU A 353 0.90 -15.29 -10.09
N VAL A 354 2.03 -14.58 -10.16
CA VAL A 354 2.72 -14.30 -11.43
C VAL A 354 3.14 -15.61 -12.10
N SER A 355 3.72 -16.53 -11.35
CA SER A 355 4.14 -17.85 -11.83
C SER A 355 2.96 -18.65 -12.38
N ARG A 356 1.82 -18.62 -11.68
CA ARG A 356 0.57 -19.26 -12.13
C ARG A 356 0.04 -18.62 -13.42
N ASN A 357 0.06 -17.30 -13.53
CA ASN A 357 -0.34 -16.58 -14.74
C ASN A 357 0.56 -16.94 -15.94
N MET A 358 1.88 -17.01 -15.74
CA MET A 358 2.84 -17.46 -16.74
C MET A 358 2.60 -18.90 -17.19
N ARG A 359 2.42 -19.83 -16.23
CA ARG A 359 2.09 -21.23 -16.51
C ARG A 359 0.81 -21.36 -17.32
N THR A 360 -0.22 -20.59 -16.95
CA THR A 360 -1.51 -20.57 -17.65
C THR A 360 -1.37 -20.10 -19.10
N LYS A 361 -0.63 -19.00 -19.35
CA LYS A 361 -0.33 -18.52 -20.71
C LYS A 361 0.48 -19.54 -21.51
N ALA A 362 1.49 -20.14 -20.91
CA ALA A 362 2.33 -21.16 -21.54
C ALA A 362 1.53 -22.41 -21.94
N VAL A 363 0.64 -22.89 -21.06
CA VAL A 363 -0.28 -23.99 -21.37
C VAL A 363 -1.16 -23.65 -22.57
N LEU A 364 -1.80 -22.47 -22.57
CA LEU A 364 -2.67 -22.04 -23.68
C LEU A 364 -1.92 -22.00 -25.02
N LYS A 365 -0.70 -21.48 -25.03
CA LYS A 365 0.16 -21.42 -26.23
C LYS A 365 0.58 -22.82 -26.70
N LEU A 366 0.88 -23.73 -25.78
CA LEU A 366 1.29 -25.10 -26.09
C LEU A 366 0.15 -25.94 -26.66
N ILE A 367 -1.08 -25.78 -26.13
CA ILE A 367 -2.22 -26.60 -26.54
C ILE A 367 -2.94 -26.09 -27.79
N ALA A 368 -2.75 -24.81 -28.17
CA ALA A 368 -3.44 -24.17 -29.30
C ALA A 368 -3.46 -24.98 -30.61
N PRO A 369 -2.39 -25.69 -31.04
CA PRO A 369 -2.42 -26.47 -32.28
C PRO A 369 -2.97 -27.89 -32.14
N TYR A 370 -3.30 -28.35 -30.92
CA TYR A 370 -3.68 -29.75 -30.65
C TYR A 370 -5.17 -29.89 -30.31
N THR A 371 -5.84 -30.85 -30.95
CA THR A 371 -7.23 -31.22 -30.63
C THR A 371 -7.31 -32.25 -29.51
N ARG A 372 -6.30 -33.12 -29.38
CA ARG A 372 -6.16 -34.12 -28.33
C ARG A 372 -4.73 -34.15 -27.83
N PHE A 373 -4.54 -34.11 -26.51
CA PHE A 373 -3.21 -34.15 -25.90
C PHE A 373 -3.23 -34.87 -24.54
N THR A 374 -2.09 -35.41 -24.12
CA THR A 374 -1.95 -36.10 -22.82
C THR A 374 -1.45 -35.14 -21.74
N LEU A 375 -1.92 -35.24 -20.50
CA LEU A 375 -1.44 -34.41 -19.38
C LEU A 375 0.08 -34.54 -19.17
N LYS A 376 0.63 -35.74 -19.40
CA LYS A 376 2.08 -36.01 -19.33
C LYS A 376 2.90 -35.22 -20.37
N PHE A 377 2.31 -34.91 -21.52
CA PHE A 377 2.98 -34.10 -22.55
C PHE A 377 3.19 -32.68 -22.06
N ILE A 378 2.16 -32.06 -21.50
CA ILE A 378 2.23 -30.71 -20.93
C ILE A 378 3.17 -30.67 -19.72
N SER A 379 3.03 -31.63 -18.80
CA SER A 379 3.89 -31.73 -17.61
C SER A 379 5.38 -31.79 -17.96
N LYS A 380 5.76 -32.58 -18.98
CA LYS A 380 7.15 -32.65 -19.45
C LYS A 380 7.64 -31.37 -20.11
N HIS A 381 6.80 -30.71 -20.89
CA HIS A 381 7.17 -29.50 -21.62
C HIS A 381 7.29 -28.28 -20.69
N ILE A 382 6.40 -28.14 -19.72
CA ILE A 382 6.36 -26.98 -18.81
C ILE A 382 7.18 -27.23 -17.54
N ARG A 383 7.62 -28.48 -17.27
CA ARG A 383 8.34 -28.92 -16.07
C ARG A 383 7.52 -28.76 -14.77
N VAL A 384 6.22 -28.97 -14.88
CA VAL A 384 5.27 -28.84 -13.77
C VAL A 384 4.65 -30.20 -13.45
N SER A 385 4.22 -30.39 -12.20
CA SER A 385 3.60 -31.65 -11.76
C SER A 385 2.29 -31.93 -12.53
N VAL A 386 1.97 -33.21 -12.76
CA VAL A 386 0.72 -33.60 -13.44
C VAL A 386 -0.54 -33.11 -12.71
N PRO A 387 -0.63 -33.15 -11.36
CA PRO A 387 -1.77 -32.59 -10.63
C PRO A 387 -1.94 -31.08 -10.88
N GLU A 388 -0.86 -30.32 -10.85
CA GLU A 388 -0.92 -28.87 -11.06
C GLU A 388 -1.33 -28.52 -12.50
N VAL A 389 -0.87 -29.28 -13.50
CA VAL A 389 -1.34 -29.15 -14.89
C VAL A 389 -2.84 -29.40 -14.99
N GLN A 390 -3.36 -30.42 -14.28
CA GLN A 390 -4.79 -30.71 -14.23
C GLN A 390 -5.57 -29.56 -13.57
N ASP A 391 -5.05 -28.96 -12.50
CA ASP A 391 -5.67 -27.82 -11.82
C ASP A 391 -5.71 -26.58 -12.72
N ILE A 392 -4.62 -26.29 -13.44
CA ILE A 392 -4.55 -25.17 -14.41
C ILE A 392 -5.56 -25.38 -15.54
N LEU A 393 -5.64 -26.59 -16.10
CA LEU A 393 -6.60 -26.90 -17.17
C LEU A 393 -8.04 -26.84 -16.67
N SER A 394 -8.30 -27.32 -15.46
CA SER A 394 -9.63 -27.24 -14.83
C SER A 394 -10.04 -25.78 -14.62
N PHE A 395 -9.12 -24.92 -14.17
CA PHE A 395 -9.34 -23.48 -14.07
C PHE A 395 -9.65 -22.85 -15.44
N LEU A 396 -8.89 -23.19 -16.47
CA LEU A 396 -9.11 -22.69 -17.84
C LEU A 396 -10.46 -23.11 -18.44
N ILE A 397 -10.93 -24.33 -18.13
CA ILE A 397 -12.22 -24.85 -18.56
C ILE A 397 -13.37 -24.15 -17.83
N LEU A 398 -13.25 -23.97 -16.51
CA LEU A 398 -14.26 -23.27 -15.71
C LEU A 398 -14.37 -21.79 -16.09
N ASP A 399 -13.24 -21.14 -16.39
CA ASP A 399 -13.18 -19.75 -16.86
C ASP A 399 -13.58 -19.60 -18.34
N LYS A 400 -14.03 -20.70 -18.99
CA LYS A 400 -14.46 -20.75 -20.40
C LYS A 400 -13.42 -20.25 -21.41
N LYS A 401 -12.15 -20.21 -21.03
CA LYS A 401 -11.03 -19.90 -21.92
C LYS A 401 -10.63 -21.09 -22.77
N LEU A 402 -10.93 -22.30 -22.32
CA LEU A 402 -10.69 -23.54 -23.03
C LEU A 402 -11.95 -24.42 -23.00
N ASN A 403 -12.53 -24.67 -24.17
CA ASN A 403 -13.63 -25.63 -24.29
C ASN A 403 -13.06 -27.04 -24.47
N ALA A 404 -12.80 -27.72 -23.36
CA ALA A 404 -12.22 -29.06 -23.37
C ALA A 404 -12.80 -29.97 -22.28
N LYS A 405 -12.69 -31.27 -22.50
CA LYS A 405 -13.04 -32.33 -21.54
C LYS A 405 -11.78 -33.07 -21.13
N ILE A 406 -11.66 -33.35 -19.83
CA ILE A 406 -10.54 -34.09 -19.25
C ILE A 406 -11.01 -35.52 -18.99
N ASP A 407 -10.39 -36.48 -19.66
CA ASP A 407 -10.49 -37.91 -19.34
C ASP A 407 -9.42 -38.24 -18.30
N GLN A 408 -9.87 -38.42 -17.05
CA GLN A 408 -8.98 -38.65 -15.91
C GLN A 408 -8.41 -40.09 -15.88
N GLU A 409 -9.11 -41.08 -16.45
CA GLU A 409 -8.63 -42.46 -16.47
C GLU A 409 -7.47 -42.61 -17.45
N ASN A 410 -7.60 -42.05 -18.66
CA ASN A 410 -6.57 -42.12 -19.69
C ASN A 410 -5.56 -40.96 -19.62
N GLY A 411 -5.87 -39.90 -18.86
CA GLY A 411 -5.03 -38.70 -18.75
C GLY A 411 -4.97 -37.90 -20.05
N ILE A 412 -6.04 -37.93 -20.84
CA ILE A 412 -6.15 -37.28 -22.15
C ILE A 412 -7.13 -36.11 -22.03
N VAL A 413 -6.82 -35.00 -22.68
CA VAL A 413 -7.71 -33.86 -22.80
C VAL A 413 -8.13 -33.74 -24.26
N GLU A 414 -9.43 -33.64 -24.47
CA GLU A 414 -10.05 -33.47 -25.78
C GLU A 414 -10.66 -32.07 -25.87
N VAL A 415 -10.19 -31.29 -26.83
CA VAL A 415 -10.71 -29.94 -27.11
C VAL A 415 -11.94 -30.09 -28.00
N GLU A 416 -13.08 -29.57 -27.56
CA GLU A 416 -14.29 -29.59 -28.36
C GLU A 416 -14.18 -28.57 -29.50
N SER A 417 -14.33 -29.04 -30.74
CA SER A 417 -14.47 -28.16 -31.89
C SER A 417 -15.84 -27.49 -31.86
N THR A 418 -15.87 -26.16 -31.72
CA THR A 418 -17.10 -25.35 -31.68
C THR A 418 -17.93 -25.44 -32.96
N SER A 419 -17.35 -25.90 -34.07
CA SER A 419 -17.99 -26.01 -35.38
C SER A 419 -19.28 -26.84 -35.38
N ASP A 420 -19.37 -27.88 -34.56
CA ASP A 420 -20.57 -28.71 -34.51
C ASP A 420 -21.69 -28.08 -33.68
N VAL A 421 -21.34 -27.35 -32.62
CA VAL A 421 -22.30 -26.65 -31.76
C VAL A 421 -22.94 -25.49 -32.54
N ASP A 422 -22.13 -24.66 -33.18
CA ASP A 422 -22.61 -23.50 -33.95
C ASP A 422 -23.52 -23.95 -35.11
N ARG A 423 -23.16 -25.06 -35.78
CA ARG A 423 -23.98 -25.67 -36.83
C ARG A 423 -25.32 -26.19 -36.30
N LEU A 424 -25.30 -26.90 -35.17
CA LEU A 424 -26.53 -27.42 -34.55
C LEU A 424 -27.44 -26.29 -34.07
N GLN A 425 -26.87 -25.23 -33.52
CA GLN A 425 -27.60 -24.05 -33.06
C GLN A 425 -28.23 -23.31 -34.24
N SER A 426 -27.49 -23.13 -35.33
CA SER A 426 -28.00 -22.56 -36.59
C SER A 426 -29.16 -23.40 -37.18
N LEU A 427 -29.07 -24.73 -37.12
CA LEU A 427 -30.14 -25.63 -37.55
C LEU A 427 -31.38 -25.53 -36.65
N GLN A 428 -31.21 -25.35 -35.34
CA GLN A 428 -32.32 -25.14 -34.41
C GLN A 428 -33.02 -23.81 -34.66
N GLU A 429 -32.28 -22.72 -34.89
CA GLU A 429 -32.84 -21.41 -35.24
C GLU A 429 -33.60 -21.46 -36.57
N TRP A 430 -33.05 -22.17 -37.56
CA TRP A 430 -33.73 -22.37 -38.83
C TRP A 430 -35.02 -23.18 -38.67
N ASN A 431 -35.00 -24.25 -37.87
CA ASN A 431 -36.19 -25.05 -37.57
C ASN A 431 -37.25 -24.25 -36.81
N ALA A 432 -36.84 -23.41 -35.85
CA ALA A 432 -37.76 -22.51 -35.14
C ALA A 432 -38.41 -21.49 -36.10
N SER A 433 -37.62 -20.95 -37.03
CA SER A 433 -38.09 -20.04 -38.07
C SER A 433 -39.07 -20.72 -39.04
N LEU A 434 -38.78 -21.96 -39.45
CA LEU A 434 -39.68 -22.79 -40.26
C LEU A 434 -40.99 -23.11 -39.53
N ARG A 435 -40.93 -23.42 -38.22
CA ARG A 435 -42.13 -23.63 -37.40
C ARG A 435 -42.98 -22.37 -37.28
N SER A 436 -42.34 -21.21 -37.09
CA SER A 436 -43.03 -19.92 -37.08
C SER A 436 -43.70 -19.62 -38.42
N LEU A 437 -42.99 -19.84 -39.53
CA LEU A 437 -43.54 -19.71 -40.87
C LEU A 437 -44.73 -20.66 -41.09
N TRP A 438 -44.59 -21.92 -40.68
CA TRP A 438 -45.65 -22.92 -40.76
C TRP A 438 -46.89 -22.49 -39.96
N GLN A 439 -46.72 -22.02 -38.72
CA GLN A 439 -47.83 -21.48 -37.93
C GLN A 439 -48.47 -20.25 -38.58
N ALA A 440 -47.67 -19.28 -39.04
CA ALA A 440 -48.18 -18.07 -39.68
C ALA A 440 -48.92 -18.34 -40.99
N THR A 441 -48.46 -19.31 -41.78
CA THR A 441 -49.04 -19.62 -43.10
C THR A 441 -50.28 -20.52 -43.02
N LEU A 442 -50.31 -21.49 -42.11
CA LEU A 442 -51.41 -22.45 -42.00
C LEU A 442 -52.45 -22.10 -40.93
N ASN A 443 -52.06 -21.44 -39.83
CA ASN A 443 -53.00 -21.06 -38.76
C ASN A 443 -53.45 -19.59 -38.86
N GLU A 444 -52.60 -18.69 -39.35
CA GLU A 444 -52.90 -17.24 -39.43
C GLU A 444 -53.14 -16.74 -40.86
N GLY A 445 -52.80 -17.51 -41.89
CA GLY A 445 -53.02 -17.16 -43.29
C GLY A 445 -54.49 -17.29 -43.68
N ASP A 446 -55.09 -16.20 -44.16
CA ASP A 446 -56.52 -16.12 -44.56
C ASP A 446 -56.95 -17.11 -45.66
N GLY A 447 -56.02 -17.85 -46.29
CA GLY A 447 -56.32 -18.90 -47.28
C GLY A 447 -56.68 -20.27 -46.70
N PHE A 448 -56.43 -20.53 -45.41
CA PHE A 448 -56.67 -21.82 -44.74
C PHE A 448 -57.57 -21.72 -43.50
N ARG A 449 -58.10 -20.54 -43.19
CA ARG A 449 -59.20 -20.43 -42.22
C ARG A 449 -60.43 -21.11 -42.80
N GLU A 450 -60.92 -22.17 -42.15
CA GLU A 450 -62.28 -22.64 -42.40
C GLU A 450 -63.23 -21.48 -42.12
N ASP A 451 -63.86 -20.99 -43.19
CA ASP A 451 -64.86 -19.94 -43.12
C ASP A 451 -66.04 -20.45 -42.26
N PRO A 452 -66.30 -19.87 -41.07
CA PRO A 452 -67.33 -20.38 -40.17
C PRO A 452 -68.75 -20.20 -40.73
N THR A 453 -68.89 -19.58 -41.91
CA THR A 453 -70.16 -19.35 -42.58
C THR A 453 -70.63 -20.51 -43.47
N GLN A 454 -69.81 -21.54 -43.74
CA GLN A 454 -70.22 -22.68 -44.58
C GLN A 454 -70.71 -23.93 -43.83
N LEU A 455 -70.83 -23.90 -42.49
CA LEU A 455 -71.20 -25.07 -41.67
C LEU A 455 -72.65 -25.07 -41.15
N HIS A 456 -73.58 -24.41 -41.86
CA HIS A 456 -75.01 -24.42 -41.52
C HIS A 456 -75.94 -24.81 -42.68
N GLY A 457 -75.52 -25.74 -43.52
CA GLY A 457 -76.39 -26.23 -44.59
C GLY A 457 -75.96 -27.55 -45.20
N MET A 458 -76.05 -28.66 -44.46
CA MET A 458 -76.56 -29.97 -44.92
C MET A 458 -76.12 -31.10 -43.97
N ARG A 459 -77.09 -31.60 -43.20
CA ARG A 459 -77.05 -32.97 -42.66
C ARG A 459 -77.35 -33.93 -43.82
N GLY A 460 -76.46 -34.87 -44.11
CA GLY A 460 -76.82 -36.08 -44.85
C GLY A 460 -75.67 -36.81 -45.55
N GLY A 461 -75.28 -37.97 -45.01
CA GLY A 461 -74.53 -39.03 -45.72
C GLY A 461 -73.01 -39.05 -45.48
N GLY A 462 -72.51 -40.02 -44.70
CA GLY A 462 -71.06 -40.25 -44.47
C GLY A 462 -70.37 -41.02 -45.61
N PRO A 463 -69.26 -41.76 -45.38
CA PRO A 463 -68.19 -41.61 -44.37
C PRO A 463 -66.83 -41.29 -45.03
N MET A 464 -65.89 -40.63 -44.34
CA MET A 464 -64.48 -40.66 -44.77
C MET A 464 -63.50 -40.56 -43.60
N PHE A 465 -62.52 -41.47 -43.65
CA PHE A 465 -61.35 -41.61 -42.77
C PHE A 465 -60.54 -40.31 -42.66
N GLN A 466 -60.06 -39.96 -41.45
CA GLN A 466 -58.68 -39.50 -41.31
C GLN A 466 -58.11 -39.76 -39.90
N ALA A 467 -56.89 -40.29 -39.92
CA ALA A 467 -56.15 -40.84 -38.79
C ALA A 467 -55.82 -39.80 -37.72
N GLY A 468 -56.06 -40.17 -36.46
CA GLY A 468 -55.43 -39.52 -35.32
C GLY A 468 -54.01 -40.01 -35.13
N LEU A 469 -53.14 -39.11 -34.66
CA LEU A 469 -52.10 -39.46 -33.69
C LEU A 469 -52.05 -38.30 -32.69
N GLY A 470 -52.59 -38.60 -31.51
CA GLY A 470 -52.78 -37.68 -30.42
C GLY A 470 -51.48 -37.39 -29.67
N ASP A 471 -51.55 -36.25 -29.01
CA ASP A 471 -50.62 -35.71 -28.03
C ASP A 471 -50.66 -36.58 -26.76
N GLU A 472 -49.56 -37.24 -26.42
CA GLU A 472 -49.34 -37.82 -25.09
C GLU A 472 -48.11 -37.17 -24.47
N ALA A 473 -48.36 -36.22 -23.57
CA ALA A 473 -47.36 -35.74 -22.62
C ALA A 473 -47.19 -36.76 -21.48
N PRO A 474 -45.97 -36.96 -20.96
CA PRO A 474 -45.78 -37.47 -19.61
C PRO A 474 -45.44 -36.35 -18.63
N ALA A 475 -46.14 -36.36 -17.51
CA ALA A 475 -45.92 -35.49 -16.36
C ALA A 475 -44.74 -35.97 -15.48
N GLY A 476 -43.95 -35.00 -15.00
CA GLY A 476 -43.36 -35.04 -13.65
C GLY A 476 -41.85 -35.21 -13.53
N LEU A 477 -41.14 -34.12 -13.17
CA LEU A 477 -40.23 -34.04 -12.01
C LEU A 477 -39.68 -32.61 -11.84
N ARG A 478 -39.59 -32.18 -10.58
CA ARG A 478 -39.35 -30.82 -10.08
C ARG A 478 -37.87 -30.41 -10.10
N ALA A 479 -37.61 -29.12 -10.34
CA ALA A 479 -36.69 -28.20 -9.61
C ALA A 479 -36.55 -26.93 -10.49
N GLY A 480 -36.94 -25.72 -10.09
CA GLY A 480 -36.42 -24.92 -8.99
C GLY A 480 -35.72 -23.69 -9.57
N GLY A 481 -36.46 -22.59 -9.80
CA GLY A 481 -35.90 -21.40 -10.45
C GLY A 481 -36.70 -20.13 -10.17
N ARG A 482 -36.15 -19.28 -9.30
CA ARG A 482 -36.73 -18.07 -8.71
C ARG A 482 -37.18 -17.01 -9.72
N ARG A 483 -38.25 -16.31 -9.31
CA ARG A 483 -38.74 -15.02 -9.80
C ARG A 483 -37.66 -13.94 -9.79
N LEU A 484 -37.61 -13.13 -10.84
CA LEU A 484 -37.28 -11.71 -10.75
C LEU A 484 -38.41 -10.90 -11.39
N ARG A 485 -38.80 -9.85 -10.67
CA ARG A 485 -40.06 -9.14 -10.72
C ARG A 485 -39.79 -7.76 -11.29
N GLY A 486 -40.41 -7.40 -12.41
CA GLY A 486 -40.43 -6.04 -12.95
C GLY A 486 -41.83 -5.70 -13.41
N GLY A 487 -42.66 -5.21 -12.48
CA GLY A 487 -44.05 -4.83 -12.76
C GLY A 487 -44.14 -3.34 -13.08
N TYR A 488 -44.57 -3.01 -14.30
CA TYR A 488 -45.15 -1.72 -14.63
C TYR A 488 -46.68 -1.87 -14.66
N LYS A 489 -47.37 -1.19 -13.75
CA LYS A 489 -48.83 -0.97 -13.78
C LYS A 489 -49.04 0.53 -13.73
N GLY A 490 -49.52 1.09 -14.84
CA GLY A 490 -50.15 2.41 -14.85
C GLY A 490 -51.60 2.32 -14.38
N ARG A 491 -52.10 3.42 -13.83
CA ARG A 491 -53.44 3.94 -14.16
C ARG A 491 -53.67 5.33 -13.57
N SER A 492 -54.18 6.23 -14.43
CA SER A 492 -55.24 7.24 -14.23
C SER A 492 -55.23 8.06 -12.94
N GLY A 493 -55.33 9.38 -12.93
CA GLY A 493 -55.83 10.33 -13.92
C GLY A 493 -56.40 11.54 -13.17
N GLY A 494 -56.54 12.68 -13.84
CA GLY A 494 -57.31 13.84 -13.36
C GLY A 494 -56.47 15.09 -13.06
N GLY A 495 -56.45 16.04 -14.01
CA GLY A 495 -56.31 17.47 -13.68
C GLY A 495 -57.62 18.04 -13.09
N PRO A 496 -57.82 19.37 -12.95
CA PRO A 496 -57.10 20.47 -13.64
C PRO A 496 -56.80 21.74 -12.79
N GLY A 497 -56.10 22.71 -13.41
CA GLY A 497 -56.00 24.14 -12.99
C GLY A 497 -54.75 24.44 -12.14
N THR A 498 -53.97 25.52 -12.30
CA THR A 498 -54.19 26.84 -12.93
C THR A 498 -52.83 27.57 -13.08
N LYS A 499 -52.69 28.26 -14.22
CA LYS A 499 -52.01 29.55 -14.55
C LYS A 499 -50.87 30.18 -13.69
N ALA A 500 -50.00 30.86 -14.47
CA ALA A 500 -49.07 31.99 -14.18
C ALA A 500 -47.71 31.62 -13.56
N GLY A 501 -46.55 32.19 -13.92
CA GLY A 501 -46.09 33.19 -14.90
C GLY A 501 -44.54 33.19 -14.85
N LEU A 502 -43.84 33.15 -15.99
CA LEU A 502 -42.97 34.22 -16.53
C LEU A 502 -41.99 34.93 -15.56
N GLY A 503 -40.71 34.94 -15.97
CA GLY A 503 -39.60 35.77 -15.48
C GLY A 503 -38.43 34.90 -14.97
N GLY A 504 -37.23 34.89 -15.52
CA GLY A 504 -36.51 35.86 -16.33
C GLY A 504 -35.18 36.18 -15.64
N LEU A 505 -34.13 35.44 -16.02
CA LEU A 505 -32.71 35.81 -16.14
C LEU A 505 -31.86 34.53 -16.25
#